data_AF-A0A8H6AEM2-F1
#
_entry.id   AF-A0A8H6AEM2-F1
#
_cell.length_a   1.000
_cell.length_b   1.000
_cell.length_c   1.000
_cell.angle_alpha   90.00
_cell.angle_beta   90.00
_cell.angle_gamma   90.00
#
_symmetry.space_group_name_H-M   'P 1'
#
loop_
_entity.id
_entity.type
_entity.pdbx_description
1 polymer ?
#
loop_
_entity_poly.entity_id
_entity_poly.type
_entity_poly.pdbx_seq_one_letter_code
_entity_poly.pdbx_strand_id
1 'polypeptide(L)'
;MPSRQRRPTEKPQESKTGMPAVMEQSPQILKKLLHWDDLPHWQRDNHHIHSGYRPASFSYLVSFQSLTYIHNETVNIYTHLLPSLLAVPAAVLLHRALAPRYETATKADIISFACFFAGAAICLGMSATYHTISNHSPTVARIGNTLDYAGIVALIVGSFVPSVYYGFYCEPDLQRLYWTMICTIGIGCIFVSVLPRFRTPRWRPFRAAMFVSMGLSAVFPVIHGLHMYGLEQMTRQIGLGWLLLQGFLYILGAGIYATRVPERLRPGQFDLWGSSHQIFHVLVCRYRIANRSGKPKGSKNRATLRKLGQLQETTAMRAPGRGTESKHRSLQATDLPSTDQELDKSGNETREPSQHLTDSPLSQTSTANTCMLLGEPPADYIASYRDPLPDLTHAASMSPTFLQKEFITKGLTSFPLAVHIPNILQPVCDCCETIEFHANRLQHMATDAIHMRFDQGLQTVKAALSVCRGFFQCRSCHKDNTHVLLCVTTVGLALQLFDYWISYQCATSTDGVGYGEYELAPEEMRRVRRVLIRSRLQQCKEVVTSLKETIVMFSHADLEGSWLQQIIQGYEGTVEAYLEQMGCTCT
;
A
#
# COMPACT_ATOMS: atom_id res chain seq x y z
N MET A 1 -98.99 65.57 -21.81
CA MET A 1 -97.58 65.70 -21.36
C MET A 1 -97.62 66.25 -19.93
N PRO A 2 -96.93 65.63 -18.96
CA PRO A 2 -95.50 65.83 -18.86
C PRO A 2 -94.68 64.53 -18.85
N SER A 3 -93.45 64.73 -19.31
CA SER A 3 -92.39 63.82 -19.70
C SER A 3 -91.46 63.44 -18.55
N ARG A 4 -91.15 62.14 -18.43
CA ARG A 4 -90.19 61.57 -17.47
C ARG A 4 -88.80 61.51 -18.12
N GLN A 5 -87.81 62.18 -17.51
CA GLN A 5 -86.45 62.36 -18.02
C GLN A 5 -85.67 61.04 -18.13
N ARG A 6 -84.99 60.85 -19.28
CA ARG A 6 -83.97 59.82 -19.55
C ARG A 6 -82.58 60.39 -19.26
N ARG A 7 -81.71 59.59 -18.62
CA ARG A 7 -80.28 59.86 -18.41
C ARG A 7 -79.48 59.49 -19.68
N PRO A 8 -78.44 60.24 -20.09
CA PRO A 8 -77.75 60.01 -21.35
C PRO A 8 -76.67 58.93 -21.27
N THR A 9 -76.59 58.17 -22.36
CA THR A 9 -75.50 57.30 -22.83
C THR A 9 -74.35 58.09 -23.47
N GLU A 10 -73.11 57.68 -23.23
CA GLU A 10 -71.97 57.87 -24.15
C GLU A 10 -71.43 56.50 -24.62
N LYS A 11 -70.99 56.44 -25.88
CA LYS A 11 -70.40 55.29 -26.64
C LYS A 11 -69.00 55.74 -27.20
N PRO A 12 -68.24 54.96 -28.02
CA PRO A 12 -67.47 53.73 -27.73
C PRO A 12 -66.02 53.71 -28.35
N GLN A 13 -65.24 52.62 -28.09
CA GLN A 13 -64.00 52.11 -28.78
C GLN A 13 -62.68 52.91 -28.64
N GLU A 14 -61.44 52.36 -28.56
CA GLU A 14 -60.86 51.03 -28.81
C GLU A 14 -59.44 50.89 -28.16
N SER A 15 -59.09 49.67 -27.73
CA SER A 15 -57.76 49.02 -27.63
C SER A 15 -56.45 49.85 -27.70
N LYS A 16 -55.64 49.81 -26.62
CA LYS A 16 -54.18 49.60 -26.68
C LYS A 16 -53.68 48.76 -25.50
N THR A 17 -53.06 47.63 -25.84
CA THR A 17 -52.19 46.76 -25.01
C THR A 17 -51.13 47.55 -24.24
N GLY A 18 -50.99 47.26 -22.95
CA GLY A 18 -49.87 47.68 -22.10
C GLY A 18 -49.84 46.85 -20.83
N MET A 19 -48.81 46.03 -20.66
CA MET A 19 -48.56 45.24 -19.45
C MET A 19 -48.53 46.12 -18.20
N PRO A 20 -49.19 45.77 -17.08
CA PRO A 20 -48.92 46.44 -15.82
C PRO A 20 -47.58 45.95 -15.27
N ALA A 21 -46.74 46.92 -14.96
CA ALA A 21 -45.38 46.79 -14.48
C ALA A 21 -45.25 45.79 -13.33
N VAL A 22 -44.33 44.83 -13.52
CA VAL A 22 -43.71 44.08 -12.44
C VAL A 22 -43.03 45.10 -11.54
N MET A 23 -43.68 45.44 -10.42
CA MET A 23 -43.01 46.14 -9.34
C MET A 23 -41.91 45.21 -8.84
N GLU A 24 -40.70 45.56 -9.25
CA GLU A 24 -39.42 45.05 -8.84
C GLU A 24 -39.31 45.17 -7.31
N GLN A 25 -39.75 44.13 -6.61
CA GLN A 25 -39.46 43.98 -5.19
C GLN A 25 -37.98 43.63 -5.05
N SER A 26 -37.19 44.60 -4.64
CA SER A 26 -35.82 44.37 -4.15
C SER A 26 -35.80 43.20 -3.15
N PRO A 27 -34.90 42.21 -3.28
CA PRO A 27 -34.96 40.98 -2.51
C PRO A 27 -34.48 41.22 -1.08
N GLN A 28 -35.37 41.65 -0.20
CA GLN A 28 -35.18 41.48 1.24
C GLN A 28 -35.45 40.01 1.59
N ILE A 29 -34.50 39.13 1.25
CA ILE A 29 -34.51 37.72 1.66
C ILE A 29 -34.19 37.67 3.16
N LEU A 30 -35.19 37.98 3.99
CA LEU A 30 -35.15 37.59 5.38
C LEU A 30 -35.23 36.06 5.43
N LYS A 31 -34.14 35.44 5.90
CA LYS A 31 -33.86 34.01 5.95
C LYS A 31 -34.87 33.22 6.81
N LYS A 32 -36.12 33.06 6.35
CA LYS A 32 -37.11 32.24 7.06
C LYS A 32 -36.85 30.76 6.78
N LEU A 33 -36.27 30.07 7.77
CA LEU A 33 -36.25 28.61 7.79
C LEU A 33 -37.67 28.09 8.02
N LEU A 34 -37.98 26.95 7.41
CA LEU A 34 -39.31 26.35 7.40
C LEU A 34 -39.47 25.29 8.49
N HIS A 35 -40.71 25.12 8.95
CA HIS A 35 -41.14 23.97 9.72
C HIS A 35 -41.44 22.78 8.78
N TRP A 36 -41.41 21.57 9.31
CA TRP A 36 -41.65 20.32 8.58
C TRP A 36 -42.98 20.34 7.79
N ASP A 37 -44.03 20.88 8.40
CA ASP A 37 -45.37 20.93 7.81
C ASP A 37 -45.47 21.87 6.59
N ASP A 38 -44.59 22.86 6.53
CA ASP A 38 -44.51 23.84 5.43
C ASP A 38 -43.67 23.34 4.24
N LEU A 39 -42.99 22.19 4.39
CA LEU A 39 -42.13 21.65 3.33
C LEU A 39 -42.94 21.11 2.15
N PRO A 40 -42.48 21.33 0.90
CA PRO A 40 -43.03 20.59 -0.23
C PRO A 40 -42.70 19.10 -0.11
N HIS A 41 -43.59 18.24 -0.60
CA HIS A 41 -43.51 16.78 -0.42
C HIS A 41 -42.17 16.15 -0.82
N TRP A 42 -41.48 16.70 -1.83
CA TRP A 42 -40.20 16.16 -2.31
C TRP A 42 -39.01 16.43 -1.38
N GLN A 43 -39.12 17.39 -0.44
CA GLN A 43 -38.09 17.69 0.58
C GLN A 43 -38.34 16.93 1.90
N ARG A 44 -39.49 16.25 2.05
CA ARG A 44 -39.89 15.56 3.28
C ARG A 44 -39.20 14.20 3.41
N ASP A 45 -38.01 14.19 3.98
CA ASP A 45 -37.22 12.97 4.18
C ASP A 45 -37.31 12.38 5.62
N ASN A 46 -37.19 13.22 6.64
CA ASN A 46 -37.18 12.81 8.06
C ASN A 46 -38.19 13.58 8.92
N HIS A 47 -39.33 12.97 9.23
CA HIS A 47 -40.41 13.59 10.01
C HIS A 47 -40.08 13.83 11.49
N HIS A 48 -38.97 13.33 12.00
CA HIS A 48 -38.53 13.57 13.38
C HIS A 48 -37.76 14.90 13.55
N ILE A 49 -37.34 15.51 12.43
CA ILE A 49 -36.74 16.83 12.41
C ILE A 49 -37.87 17.83 12.09
N HIS A 50 -38.12 18.77 12.99
CA HIS A 50 -39.31 19.61 12.91
C HIS A 50 -39.02 20.99 12.30
N SER A 51 -37.83 21.53 12.52
CA SER A 51 -37.47 22.90 12.13
C SER A 51 -36.10 23.01 11.46
N GLY A 52 -35.75 24.22 11.03
CA GLY A 52 -34.44 24.52 10.48
C GLY A 52 -34.27 24.18 8.99
N TYR A 53 -35.36 23.90 8.27
CA TYR A 53 -35.31 23.56 6.85
C TYR A 53 -35.13 24.78 5.96
N ARG A 54 -34.36 24.64 4.88
CA ARG A 54 -34.25 25.67 3.84
C ARG A 54 -35.43 25.61 2.87
N PRO A 55 -36.01 26.75 2.47
CA PRO A 55 -37.02 26.80 1.42
C PRO A 55 -36.45 26.36 0.06
N ALA A 56 -37.34 25.95 -0.84
CA ALA A 56 -37.00 25.64 -2.21
C ALA A 56 -36.45 26.90 -2.91
N SER A 57 -35.18 26.88 -3.31
CA SER A 57 -34.50 28.09 -3.80
C SER A 57 -34.61 28.30 -5.30
N PHE A 58 -34.74 27.22 -6.09
CA PHE A 58 -34.63 27.22 -7.56
C PHE A 58 -33.40 28.01 -8.10
N SER A 59 -32.38 28.19 -7.27
CA SER A 59 -31.21 29.00 -7.56
C SER A 59 -29.98 28.42 -6.87
N TYR A 60 -28.97 28.05 -7.67
CA TYR A 60 -27.70 27.56 -7.14
C TYR A 60 -27.02 28.60 -6.26
N LEU A 61 -27.05 29.88 -6.66
CA LEU A 61 -26.46 30.96 -5.88
C LEU A 61 -27.07 31.03 -4.47
N VAL A 62 -28.40 30.95 -4.36
CA VAL A 62 -29.09 30.95 -3.07
C VAL A 62 -28.78 29.69 -2.26
N SER A 63 -28.66 28.53 -2.92
CA SER A 63 -28.20 27.29 -2.27
C SER A 63 -26.77 27.41 -1.73
N PHE A 64 -25.83 28.00 -2.47
CA PHE A 64 -24.46 28.22 -1.98
C PHE A 64 -24.37 29.32 -0.92
N GLN A 65 -25.20 30.37 -1.00
CA GLN A 65 -25.30 31.37 0.06
C GLN A 65 -25.73 30.77 1.40
N SER A 66 -26.38 29.60 1.40
CA SER A 66 -26.75 28.91 2.64
C SER A 66 -25.58 28.44 3.49
N LEU A 67 -24.38 28.32 2.91
CA LEU A 67 -23.15 28.06 3.67
C LEU A 67 -22.87 29.15 4.72
N THR A 68 -23.44 30.34 4.57
CA THR A 68 -23.20 31.49 5.46
C THR A 68 -24.16 31.57 6.66
N TYR A 69 -25.10 30.64 6.80
CA TYR A 69 -26.03 30.63 7.93
C TYR A 69 -26.38 29.21 8.40
N ILE A 70 -26.91 29.09 9.62
CA ILE A 70 -27.19 27.81 10.26
C ILE A 70 -28.57 27.29 9.83
N HIS A 71 -28.63 26.01 9.48
CA HIS A 71 -29.83 25.26 9.11
C HIS A 71 -29.59 23.75 9.36
N ASN A 72 -30.61 22.92 9.19
CA ASN A 72 -30.53 21.49 9.51
C ASN A 72 -29.49 20.71 8.68
N GLU A 73 -29.20 21.16 7.45
CA GLU A 73 -28.15 20.60 6.59
C GLU A 73 -26.73 21.13 6.88
N THR A 74 -26.54 22.11 7.77
CA THR A 74 -25.22 22.77 7.95
C THR A 74 -24.13 21.77 8.36
N VAL A 75 -24.40 20.93 9.35
CA VAL A 75 -23.42 19.93 9.80
C VAL A 75 -23.14 18.93 8.68
N ASN A 76 -24.17 18.40 8.01
CA ASN A 76 -24.02 17.44 6.90
C ASN A 76 -23.11 17.99 5.78
N ILE A 77 -23.22 19.29 5.48
CA ILE A 77 -22.35 19.94 4.49
C ILE A 77 -20.92 20.01 5.01
N TYR A 78 -20.69 20.63 6.17
CA TYR A 78 -19.34 20.93 6.64
C TYR A 78 -18.55 19.69 7.05
N THR A 79 -19.20 18.62 7.53
CA THR A 79 -18.55 17.36 7.86
C THR A 79 -17.90 16.70 6.66
N HIS A 80 -18.41 16.91 5.45
CA HIS A 80 -17.86 16.35 4.22
C HIS A 80 -17.09 17.39 3.38
N LEU A 81 -17.50 18.66 3.41
CA LEU A 81 -16.87 19.74 2.65
C LEU A 81 -15.42 19.98 3.08
N LEU A 82 -15.17 20.12 4.39
CA LEU A 82 -13.81 20.40 4.88
C LEU A 82 -12.85 19.23 4.58
N PRO A 83 -13.20 17.96 4.88
CA PRO A 83 -12.35 16.83 4.49
C PRO A 83 -12.18 16.70 2.98
N SER A 84 -13.20 16.99 2.16
CA SER A 84 -13.07 16.96 0.70
C SER A 84 -12.05 17.98 0.19
N LEU A 85 -12.07 19.22 0.71
CA LEU A 85 -11.11 20.26 0.32
C LEU A 85 -9.69 19.94 0.79
N LEU A 86 -9.56 19.28 1.94
CA LEU A 86 -8.28 18.89 2.52
C LEU A 86 -7.72 17.58 1.97
N ALA A 87 -8.53 16.75 1.30
CA ALA A 87 -8.13 15.41 0.84
C ALA A 87 -6.92 15.44 -0.10
N VAL A 88 -6.93 16.30 -1.12
CA VAL A 88 -5.82 16.42 -2.08
C VAL A 88 -4.57 17.01 -1.43
N PRO A 89 -4.62 18.16 -0.71
CA PRO A 89 -3.48 18.66 0.04
C PRO A 89 -2.90 17.63 1.02
N ALA A 90 -3.75 16.91 1.76
CA ALA A 90 -3.31 15.87 2.69
C ALA A 90 -2.63 14.71 1.96
N ALA A 91 -3.14 14.28 0.81
CA ALA A 91 -2.51 13.24 -0.01
C ALA A 91 -1.14 13.67 -0.54
N VAL A 92 -1.00 14.93 -1.01
CA VAL A 92 0.28 15.48 -1.47
C VAL A 92 1.29 15.59 -0.33
N LEU A 93 0.85 16.10 0.84
CA LEU A 93 1.71 16.19 2.03
C LEU A 93 2.15 14.81 2.51
N LEU A 94 1.23 13.85 2.53
CA LEU A 94 1.54 12.47 2.89
C LEU A 94 2.54 11.86 1.89
N HIS A 95 2.32 12.04 0.59
CA HIS A 95 3.25 11.56 -0.43
C HIS A 95 4.64 12.17 -0.25
N ARG A 96 4.76 13.49 -0.05
CA ARG A 96 6.05 14.16 0.21
C ARG A 96 6.73 13.68 1.49
N ALA A 97 5.97 13.39 2.54
CA ALA A 97 6.50 12.89 3.80
C ALA A 97 6.93 11.42 3.73
N LEU A 98 6.31 10.62 2.86
CA LEU A 98 6.60 9.20 2.71
C LEU A 98 7.60 8.91 1.60
N ALA A 99 7.63 9.68 0.51
CA ALA A 99 8.49 9.41 -0.65
C ALA A 99 9.98 9.21 -0.29
N PRO A 100 10.61 10.03 0.58
CA PRO A 100 12.01 9.81 0.98
C PRO A 100 12.23 8.54 1.82
N ARG A 101 11.18 7.97 2.41
CA ARG A 101 11.25 6.77 3.25
C ARG A 101 11.08 5.48 2.44
N TYR A 102 10.75 5.59 1.16
CA TYR A 102 10.40 4.49 0.29
C TYR A 102 11.05 4.62 -1.09
N GLU A 103 12.39 4.55 -1.14
CA GLU A 103 13.12 4.49 -2.42
C GLU A 103 12.71 3.30 -3.31
N THR A 104 12.06 2.28 -2.72
CA THR A 104 11.56 1.10 -3.42
C THR A 104 10.08 1.18 -3.82
N ALA A 105 9.40 2.31 -3.63
CA ALA A 105 7.99 2.43 -4.01
C ALA A 105 7.85 2.46 -5.54
N THR A 106 7.09 1.51 -6.06
CA THR A 106 6.77 1.41 -7.48
C THR A 106 5.65 2.39 -7.86
N LYS A 107 5.48 2.64 -9.16
CA LYS A 107 4.33 3.39 -9.68
C LYS A 107 2.99 2.74 -9.27
N ALA A 108 2.94 1.42 -9.18
CA ALA A 108 1.75 0.68 -8.77
C ALA A 108 1.35 0.99 -7.32
N ASP A 109 2.32 1.12 -6.41
CA ASP A 109 2.06 1.51 -5.01
C ASP A 109 1.41 2.91 -4.93
N ILE A 110 1.90 3.85 -5.75
CA ILE A 110 1.37 5.22 -5.82
C ILE A 110 -0.06 5.21 -6.37
N ILE A 111 -0.30 4.50 -7.47
CA ILE A 111 -1.64 4.38 -8.09
C ILE A 111 -2.63 3.77 -7.09
N SER A 112 -2.21 2.72 -6.39
CA SER A 112 -3.03 2.00 -5.42
C SER A 112 -3.51 2.92 -4.28
N PHE A 113 -2.62 3.73 -3.71
CA PHE A 113 -3.01 4.74 -2.72
C PHE A 113 -3.84 5.88 -3.33
N ALA A 114 -3.52 6.32 -4.55
CA ALA A 114 -4.26 7.36 -5.24
C ALA A 114 -5.73 6.99 -5.45
N CYS A 115 -6.03 5.72 -5.75
CA CYS A 115 -7.41 5.21 -5.86
C CYS A 115 -8.22 5.42 -4.57
N PHE A 116 -7.63 5.18 -3.40
CA PHE A 116 -8.30 5.43 -2.12
C PHE A 116 -8.57 6.92 -1.89
N PHE A 117 -7.56 7.78 -2.06
CA PHE A 117 -7.74 9.22 -1.86
C PHE A 117 -8.70 9.83 -2.88
N ALA A 118 -8.68 9.37 -4.14
CA ALA A 118 -9.64 9.78 -5.16
C ALA A 118 -11.05 9.34 -4.79
N GLY A 119 -11.25 8.09 -4.38
CA GLY A 119 -12.55 7.57 -3.93
C GLY A 119 -13.09 8.37 -2.73
N ALA A 120 -12.23 8.68 -1.75
CA ALA A 120 -12.60 9.51 -0.62
C ALA A 120 -12.96 10.95 -1.02
N ALA A 121 -12.15 11.60 -1.85
CA ALA A 121 -12.42 12.96 -2.32
C ALA A 121 -13.72 13.02 -3.13
N ILE A 122 -13.97 12.05 -4.01
CA ILE A 122 -15.22 11.93 -4.79
C ILE A 122 -16.42 11.76 -3.86
N CYS A 123 -16.35 10.83 -2.91
CA CYS A 123 -17.44 10.58 -1.96
C CYS A 123 -17.81 11.82 -1.15
N LEU A 124 -16.79 12.42 -0.52
CA LEU A 124 -16.99 13.58 0.36
C LEU A 124 -17.44 14.81 -0.45
N GLY A 125 -16.85 15.04 -1.61
CA GLY A 125 -17.20 16.15 -2.50
C GLY A 125 -18.62 16.03 -3.05
N MET A 126 -19.01 14.86 -3.56
CA MET A 126 -20.37 14.62 -4.06
C MET A 126 -21.41 14.80 -2.96
N SER A 127 -21.12 14.30 -1.76
CA SER A 127 -22.00 14.43 -0.60
C SER A 127 -22.17 15.87 -0.13
N ALA A 128 -21.06 16.59 0.05
CA ALA A 128 -21.09 18.01 0.41
C ALA A 128 -21.83 18.85 -0.63
N THR A 129 -21.62 18.55 -1.92
CA THR A 129 -22.30 19.21 -3.03
C THR A 129 -23.80 18.95 -2.96
N TYR A 130 -24.22 17.68 -2.82
CA TYR A 130 -25.63 17.32 -2.70
C TYR A 130 -26.32 18.06 -1.55
N HIS A 131 -25.77 17.98 -0.34
CA HIS A 131 -26.36 18.64 0.82
C HIS A 131 -26.37 20.17 0.67
N THR A 132 -25.43 20.76 -0.08
CA THR A 132 -25.47 22.20 -0.39
C THR A 132 -26.61 22.55 -1.32
N ILE A 133 -26.82 21.79 -2.40
CA ILE A 133 -27.82 22.08 -3.45
C ILE A 133 -29.17 21.38 -3.26
N SER A 134 -29.36 20.63 -2.16
CA SER A 134 -30.55 19.81 -1.94
C SER A 134 -31.86 20.60 -1.86
N ASN A 135 -31.79 21.90 -1.59
CA ASN A 135 -32.95 22.79 -1.58
C ASN A 135 -33.25 23.44 -2.94
N HIS A 136 -32.51 23.15 -4.01
CA HIS A 136 -32.67 23.83 -5.30
C HIS A 136 -34.02 23.55 -5.96
N SER A 137 -34.19 22.37 -6.52
CA SER A 137 -35.43 21.95 -7.21
C SER A 137 -35.55 20.43 -7.16
N PRO A 138 -36.75 19.85 -7.38
CA PRO A 138 -36.96 18.40 -7.29
C PRO A 138 -36.02 17.59 -8.19
N THR A 139 -35.70 18.11 -9.39
CA THR A 139 -34.80 17.45 -10.35
C THR A 139 -33.36 17.49 -9.86
N VAL A 140 -32.87 18.66 -9.47
CA VAL A 140 -31.48 18.84 -8.97
C VAL A 140 -31.26 18.01 -7.72
N ALA A 141 -32.21 18.03 -6.77
CA ALA A 141 -32.13 17.23 -5.56
C ALA A 141 -32.07 15.73 -5.85
N ARG A 142 -32.82 15.23 -6.85
CA ARG A 142 -32.77 13.79 -7.18
C ARG A 142 -31.45 13.41 -7.86
N ILE A 143 -30.91 14.25 -8.75
CA ILE A 143 -29.62 14.00 -9.42
C ILE A 143 -28.49 14.05 -8.38
N GLY A 144 -28.48 15.07 -7.53
CA GLY A 144 -27.51 15.22 -6.46
C GLY A 144 -27.50 14.03 -5.50
N ASN A 145 -28.69 13.55 -5.09
CA ASN A 145 -28.79 12.37 -4.22
C ASN A 145 -28.25 11.10 -4.90
N THR A 146 -28.45 10.95 -6.21
CA THR A 146 -27.86 9.82 -6.96
C THR A 146 -26.33 9.93 -7.03
N LEU A 147 -25.77 11.14 -7.19
CA LEU A 147 -24.32 11.35 -7.15
C LEU A 147 -23.75 11.09 -5.75
N ASP A 148 -24.44 11.48 -4.68
CA ASP A 148 -24.06 11.16 -3.30
C ASP A 148 -23.94 9.64 -3.08
N TYR A 149 -24.93 8.87 -3.57
CA TYR A 149 -24.86 7.40 -3.56
C TYR A 149 -23.72 6.83 -4.40
N ALA A 150 -23.46 7.39 -5.59
CA ALA A 150 -22.31 6.99 -6.40
C ALA A 150 -20.98 7.29 -5.69
N GLY A 151 -20.92 8.37 -4.92
CA GLY A 151 -19.79 8.72 -4.05
C GLY A 151 -19.47 7.62 -3.03
N ILE A 152 -20.48 7.09 -2.33
CA ILE A 152 -20.31 5.97 -1.39
C ILE A 152 -19.68 4.76 -2.09
N VAL A 153 -20.17 4.41 -3.28
CA VAL A 153 -19.62 3.30 -4.08
C VAL A 153 -18.16 3.56 -4.45
N ALA A 154 -17.83 4.78 -4.90
CA ALA A 154 -16.46 5.16 -5.25
C ALA A 154 -15.49 5.05 -4.06
N LEU A 155 -15.92 5.43 -2.86
CA LEU A 155 -15.12 5.27 -1.64
C LEU A 155 -14.90 3.78 -1.30
N ILE A 156 -15.94 2.95 -1.36
CA ILE A 156 -15.80 1.52 -1.06
C ILE A 156 -14.85 0.86 -2.07
N VAL A 157 -15.06 1.04 -3.37
CA VAL A 157 -14.16 0.50 -4.41
C VAL A 157 -12.73 1.03 -4.21
N GLY A 158 -12.57 2.34 -4.00
CA GLY A 158 -11.26 2.96 -3.77
C GLY A 158 -10.55 2.42 -2.54
N SER A 159 -11.27 2.01 -1.49
CA SER A 159 -10.70 1.38 -0.29
C SER A 159 -10.29 -0.09 -0.47
N PHE A 160 -10.97 -0.81 -1.38
CA PHE A 160 -10.62 -2.19 -1.71
C PHE A 160 -9.32 -2.27 -2.52
N VAL A 161 -9.05 -1.31 -3.40
CA VAL A 161 -7.87 -1.33 -4.29
C VAL A 161 -6.57 -1.53 -3.51
N PRO A 162 -6.18 -0.66 -2.55
CA PRO A 162 -4.95 -0.85 -1.78
C PRO A 162 -5.01 -2.04 -0.83
N SER A 163 -6.16 -2.34 -0.24
CA SER A 163 -6.31 -3.46 0.68
C SER A 163 -6.04 -4.80 -0.01
N VAL A 164 -6.59 -5.00 -1.22
CA VAL A 164 -6.37 -6.19 -2.04
C VAL A 164 -4.98 -6.21 -2.65
N TYR A 165 -4.48 -5.06 -3.13
CA TYR A 165 -3.14 -4.94 -3.69
C TYR A 165 -2.06 -5.36 -2.70
N TYR A 166 -2.12 -4.87 -1.45
CA TYR A 166 -1.14 -5.22 -0.42
C TYR A 166 -1.42 -6.58 0.24
N GLY A 167 -2.69 -6.98 0.34
CA GLY A 167 -3.08 -8.26 0.91
C GLY A 167 -2.72 -9.46 0.03
N PHE A 168 -2.76 -9.30 -1.29
CA PHE A 168 -2.46 -10.35 -2.27
C PHE A 168 -1.30 -9.95 -3.18
N TYR A 169 -0.30 -9.26 -2.64
CA TYR A 169 0.77 -8.63 -3.43
C TYR A 169 1.48 -9.61 -4.38
N CYS A 170 1.70 -10.84 -3.93
CA CYS A 170 2.35 -11.89 -4.72
C CYS A 170 1.38 -12.67 -5.64
N GLU A 171 0.07 -12.45 -5.51
CA GLU A 171 -0.98 -13.24 -6.16
C GLU A 171 -1.82 -12.35 -7.10
N PRO A 172 -1.30 -12.02 -8.31
CA PRO A 172 -1.97 -11.09 -9.22
C PRO A 172 -3.33 -11.61 -9.72
N ASP A 173 -3.54 -12.93 -9.78
CA ASP A 173 -4.83 -13.52 -10.12
C ASP A 173 -5.88 -13.24 -9.05
N LEU A 174 -5.52 -13.35 -7.77
CA LEU A 174 -6.42 -13.02 -6.67
C LEU A 174 -6.71 -11.53 -6.61
N GLN A 175 -5.74 -10.67 -6.93
CA GLN A 175 -5.98 -9.23 -7.07
C GLN A 175 -7.06 -8.95 -8.13
N ARG A 176 -6.91 -9.53 -9.33
CA ARG A 176 -7.89 -9.38 -10.42
C ARG A 176 -9.27 -9.90 -10.02
N LEU A 177 -9.34 -11.06 -9.37
CA LEU A 177 -10.59 -11.65 -8.90
C LEU A 177 -11.34 -10.70 -7.94
N TYR A 178 -10.67 -10.19 -6.92
CA TYR A 178 -11.34 -9.35 -5.92
C TYR A 178 -11.63 -7.93 -6.40
N TRP A 179 -10.81 -7.37 -7.28
CA TRP A 179 -11.12 -6.09 -7.92
C TRP A 179 -12.31 -6.21 -8.87
N THR A 180 -12.39 -7.27 -9.68
CA THR A 180 -13.55 -7.49 -10.55
C THR A 180 -14.82 -7.74 -9.73
N MET A 181 -14.73 -8.48 -8.63
CA MET A 181 -15.83 -8.66 -7.68
C MET A 181 -16.35 -7.31 -7.12
N ILE A 182 -15.48 -6.48 -6.55
CA ILE A 182 -15.97 -5.22 -5.93
C ILE A 182 -16.48 -4.22 -6.97
N CYS A 183 -15.86 -4.16 -8.15
CA CYS A 183 -16.32 -3.30 -9.25
C CYS A 183 -17.70 -3.73 -9.77
N THR A 184 -17.92 -5.03 -9.96
CA THR A 184 -19.22 -5.54 -10.43
C THR A 184 -20.34 -5.30 -9.40
N ILE A 185 -20.08 -5.56 -8.12
CA ILE A 185 -21.01 -5.25 -7.03
C ILE A 185 -21.29 -3.74 -6.99
N GLY A 186 -20.25 -2.91 -7.13
CA GLY A 186 -20.36 -1.45 -7.13
C GLY A 186 -21.23 -0.91 -8.27
N ILE A 187 -21.03 -1.40 -9.49
CA ILE A 187 -21.86 -1.06 -10.66
C ILE A 187 -23.32 -1.43 -10.40
N GLY A 188 -23.58 -2.62 -9.84
CA GLY A 188 -24.92 -3.04 -9.44
C GLY A 188 -25.55 -2.09 -8.41
N CYS A 189 -24.80 -1.67 -7.40
CA CYS A 189 -25.26 -0.72 -6.39
C CYS A 189 -25.61 0.65 -6.98
N ILE A 190 -24.82 1.14 -7.95
CA ILE A 190 -25.12 2.39 -8.67
C ILE A 190 -26.43 2.24 -9.45
N PHE A 191 -26.61 1.14 -10.19
CA PHE A 191 -27.83 0.90 -10.95
C PHE A 191 -29.09 0.92 -10.08
N VAL A 192 -29.05 0.22 -8.93
CA VAL A 192 -30.15 0.22 -7.95
C VAL A 192 -30.38 1.62 -7.37
N SER A 193 -29.31 2.40 -7.15
CA SER A 193 -29.37 3.76 -6.59
C SER A 193 -30.03 4.79 -7.49
N VAL A 194 -30.08 4.54 -8.81
CA VAL A 194 -30.77 5.39 -9.79
C VAL A 194 -32.29 5.17 -9.75
N LEU A 195 -32.76 4.02 -9.27
CA LEU A 195 -34.19 3.66 -9.28
C LEU A 195 -35.03 4.63 -8.43
N PRO A 196 -36.12 5.22 -8.98
CA PRO A 196 -36.91 6.22 -8.28
C PRO A 196 -37.48 5.74 -6.93
N ARG A 197 -37.86 4.46 -6.86
CA ARG A 197 -38.46 3.84 -5.66
C ARG A 197 -37.45 3.74 -4.51
N PHE A 198 -36.19 3.47 -4.82
CA PHE A 198 -35.10 3.29 -3.86
C PHE A 198 -34.77 4.58 -3.10
N ARG A 199 -35.08 5.74 -3.67
CA ARG A 199 -34.87 7.06 -3.04
C ARG A 199 -35.88 7.41 -1.97
N THR A 200 -37.02 6.73 -1.93
CA THR A 200 -38.08 7.08 -0.97
C THR A 200 -37.63 6.78 0.48
N PRO A 201 -38.13 7.53 1.48
CA PRO A 201 -37.72 7.33 2.88
C PRO A 201 -37.94 5.92 3.41
N ARG A 202 -38.96 5.21 2.89
CA ARG A 202 -39.27 3.81 3.25
C ARG A 202 -38.15 2.83 2.92
N TRP A 203 -37.35 3.13 1.90
CA TRP A 203 -36.25 2.25 1.45
C TRP A 203 -34.93 2.52 2.17
N ARG A 204 -34.88 3.50 3.08
CA ARG A 204 -33.67 3.85 3.84
C ARG A 204 -32.93 2.66 4.46
N PRO A 205 -33.56 1.76 5.22
CA PRO A 205 -32.85 0.61 5.80
C PRO A 205 -32.29 -0.33 4.72
N PHE A 206 -32.98 -0.49 3.59
CA PHE A 206 -32.50 -1.30 2.46
C PHE A 206 -31.30 -0.65 1.77
N ARG A 207 -31.26 0.69 1.66
CA ARG A 207 -30.08 1.41 1.16
C ARG A 207 -28.87 1.20 2.07
N ALA A 208 -29.07 1.34 3.38
CA ALA A 208 -28.03 1.08 4.37
C ALA A 208 -27.52 -0.37 4.27
N ALA A 209 -28.44 -1.34 4.23
CA ALA A 209 -28.10 -2.76 4.09
C ALA A 209 -27.33 -3.05 2.80
N MET A 210 -27.71 -2.45 1.67
CA MET A 210 -27.02 -2.62 0.38
C MET A 210 -25.56 -2.17 0.45
N PHE A 211 -25.30 -0.93 0.91
CA PHE A 211 -23.93 -0.41 1.03
C PHE A 211 -23.12 -1.13 2.11
N VAL A 212 -23.74 -1.51 3.23
CA VAL A 212 -23.09 -2.34 4.26
C VAL A 212 -22.72 -3.70 3.71
N SER A 213 -23.59 -4.33 2.92
CA SER A 213 -23.30 -5.64 2.28
C SER A 213 -22.16 -5.53 1.28
N MET A 214 -22.11 -4.45 0.48
CA MET A 214 -20.98 -4.17 -0.40
C MET A 214 -19.68 -3.99 0.39
N GLY A 215 -19.69 -3.31 1.54
CA GLY A 215 -18.51 -3.23 2.41
C GLY A 215 -18.13 -4.57 3.04
N LEU A 216 -19.12 -5.34 3.51
CA LEU A 216 -18.94 -6.65 4.12
C LEU A 216 -18.45 -7.72 3.14
N SER A 217 -18.54 -7.51 1.83
CA SER A 217 -17.90 -8.41 0.87
C SER A 217 -16.38 -8.46 1.03
N ALA A 218 -15.77 -7.55 1.80
CA ALA A 218 -14.36 -7.63 2.22
C ALA A 218 -14.05 -8.88 3.06
N VAL A 219 -15.06 -9.51 3.67
CA VAL A 219 -14.91 -10.77 4.41
C VAL A 219 -14.30 -11.87 3.52
N PHE A 220 -14.65 -11.94 2.24
CA PHE A 220 -14.11 -12.95 1.31
C PHE A 220 -12.58 -12.82 1.13
N PRO A 221 -12.02 -11.68 0.67
CA PRO A 221 -10.56 -11.52 0.57
C PRO A 221 -9.87 -11.59 1.93
N VAL A 222 -10.49 -11.11 3.02
CA VAL A 222 -9.87 -11.18 4.35
C VAL A 222 -9.75 -12.62 4.83
N ILE A 223 -10.80 -13.44 4.72
CA ILE A 223 -10.74 -14.86 5.12
C ILE A 223 -9.76 -15.63 4.23
N HIS A 224 -9.78 -15.40 2.91
CA HIS A 224 -8.83 -16.05 1.99
C HIS A 224 -7.39 -15.67 2.35
N GLY A 225 -7.11 -14.38 2.59
CA GLY A 225 -5.80 -13.92 3.04
C GLY A 225 -5.41 -14.46 4.42
N LEU A 226 -6.35 -14.63 5.35
CA LEU A 226 -6.07 -15.23 6.67
C LEU A 226 -5.73 -16.71 6.58
N HIS A 227 -6.39 -17.46 5.69
CA HIS A 227 -6.06 -18.87 5.45
C HIS A 227 -4.72 -19.04 4.74
N MET A 228 -4.41 -18.15 3.80
CA MET A 228 -3.14 -18.22 3.07
C MET A 228 -1.98 -17.72 3.90
N TYR A 229 -2.12 -16.56 4.55
CA TYR A 229 -1.03 -15.76 5.12
C TYR A 229 -0.96 -15.77 6.66
N GLY A 230 -2.00 -16.27 7.33
CA GLY A 230 -2.13 -16.19 8.78
C GLY A 230 -2.43 -14.77 9.31
N LEU A 231 -2.79 -14.71 10.60
CA LEU A 231 -3.24 -13.48 11.26
C LEU A 231 -2.15 -12.41 11.35
N GLU A 232 -0.92 -12.83 11.66
CA GLU A 232 0.20 -11.91 11.86
C GLU A 232 0.58 -11.19 10.56
N GLN A 233 0.71 -11.93 9.45
CA GLN A 233 1.02 -11.34 8.14
C GLN A 233 -0.07 -10.38 7.67
N MET A 234 -1.35 -10.78 7.78
CA MET A 234 -2.48 -9.94 7.39
C MET A 234 -2.55 -8.66 8.23
N THR A 235 -2.31 -8.75 9.55
CA THR A 235 -2.25 -7.57 10.42
C THR A 235 -1.16 -6.61 10.01
N ARG A 236 -0.03 -7.14 9.51
CA ARG A 236 1.15 -6.39 9.12
C ARG A 236 1.02 -5.74 7.72
N GLN A 237 0.43 -6.45 6.77
CA GLN A 237 0.30 -6.03 5.37
C GLN A 237 -0.86 -5.05 5.17
N ILE A 238 -2.06 -5.40 5.64
CA ILE A 238 -3.28 -4.62 5.39
C ILE A 238 -3.76 -3.84 6.62
N GLY A 239 -3.08 -3.97 7.77
CA GLY A 239 -3.51 -3.33 8.99
C GLY A 239 -4.85 -3.89 9.49
N LEU A 240 -5.01 -5.22 9.51
CA LEU A 240 -6.29 -5.91 9.77
C LEU A 240 -7.10 -5.35 10.95
N GLY A 241 -6.47 -5.04 12.08
CA GLY A 241 -7.16 -4.43 13.23
C GLY A 241 -7.78 -3.06 12.93
N TRP A 242 -7.12 -2.24 12.10
CA TRP A 242 -7.65 -0.96 11.63
C TRP A 242 -8.79 -1.15 10.64
N LEU A 243 -8.69 -2.14 9.75
CA LEU A 243 -9.76 -2.51 8.83
C LEU A 243 -11.02 -2.95 9.59
N LEU A 244 -10.87 -3.81 10.61
CA LEU A 244 -11.99 -4.25 11.44
C LEU A 244 -12.62 -3.11 12.23
N LEU A 245 -11.80 -2.22 12.81
CA LEU A 245 -12.30 -1.03 13.51
C LEU A 245 -13.07 -0.11 12.56
N GLN A 246 -12.55 0.13 11.35
CA GLN A 246 -13.22 0.93 10.33
C GLN A 246 -14.54 0.28 9.91
N GLY A 247 -14.55 -1.04 9.67
CA GLY A 247 -15.76 -1.80 9.37
C GLY A 247 -16.82 -1.68 10.46
N PHE A 248 -16.42 -1.80 11.73
CA PHE A 248 -17.31 -1.59 12.88
C PHE A 248 -17.91 -0.18 12.89
N LEU A 249 -17.09 0.87 12.70
CA LEU A 249 -17.58 2.25 12.69
C LEU A 249 -18.56 2.51 11.53
N TYR A 250 -18.33 1.91 10.36
CA TYR A 250 -19.24 2.00 9.21
C TYR A 250 -20.57 1.30 9.47
N ILE A 251 -20.55 0.09 10.04
CA ILE A 251 -21.77 -0.65 10.40
C ILE A 251 -22.56 0.12 11.47
N LEU A 252 -21.88 0.63 12.49
CA LEU A 252 -22.49 1.45 13.54
C LEU A 252 -23.15 2.70 12.94
N GLY A 253 -22.43 3.43 12.09
CA GLY A 253 -22.97 4.62 11.42
C GLY A 253 -24.18 4.31 10.53
N ALA A 254 -24.11 3.23 9.74
CA ALA A 254 -25.22 2.79 8.90
C ALA A 254 -26.45 2.37 9.73
N GLY A 255 -26.24 1.71 10.87
CA GLY A 255 -27.29 1.35 11.82
C GLY A 255 -27.97 2.58 12.43
N ILE A 256 -27.19 3.58 12.83
CA ILE A 256 -27.69 4.87 13.33
C ILE A 256 -28.52 5.58 12.23
N TYR A 257 -27.99 5.67 11.01
CA TYR A 257 -28.69 6.24 9.85
C TYR A 257 -30.02 5.53 9.54
N ALA A 258 -30.02 4.20 9.57
CA ALA A 258 -31.20 3.39 9.26
C ALA A 258 -32.30 3.54 10.32
N THR A 259 -31.91 3.60 11.60
CA THR A 259 -32.85 3.64 12.75
C THR A 259 -33.33 5.05 13.11
N ARG A 260 -32.64 6.09 12.62
CA ARG A 260 -32.92 7.52 12.90
C ARG A 260 -32.76 7.90 14.37
N VAL A 261 -31.80 7.29 15.06
CA VAL A 261 -31.49 7.61 16.46
C VAL A 261 -30.38 8.66 16.48
N PRO A 262 -30.47 9.72 17.32
CA PRO A 262 -31.40 9.90 18.44
C PRO A 262 -32.70 10.66 18.13
N GLU A 263 -32.86 11.26 16.94
CA GLU A 263 -34.01 12.14 16.66
C GLU A 263 -35.35 11.41 16.71
N ARG A 264 -35.39 10.11 16.42
CA ARG A 264 -36.58 9.27 16.60
C ARG A 264 -37.02 9.16 18.06
N LEU A 265 -36.07 9.17 19.00
CA LEU A 265 -36.35 9.03 20.44
C LEU A 265 -36.78 10.36 21.07
N ARG A 266 -36.27 11.49 20.56
CA ARG A 266 -36.69 12.83 20.97
C ARG A 266 -36.86 13.74 19.74
N PRO A 267 -38.01 13.67 19.06
CA PRO A 267 -38.30 14.49 17.89
C PRO A 267 -38.19 15.99 18.20
N GLY A 268 -37.66 16.78 17.27
CA GLY A 268 -37.45 18.22 17.41
C GLY A 268 -36.20 18.64 18.21
N GLN A 269 -35.61 17.76 19.03
CA GLN A 269 -34.42 18.14 19.85
C GLN A 269 -33.11 18.13 19.06
N PHE A 270 -33.07 17.41 17.94
CA PHE A 270 -31.87 17.18 17.13
C PHE A 270 -32.00 17.81 15.72
N ASP A 271 -32.76 18.91 15.62
CA ASP A 271 -33.06 19.55 14.33
C ASP A 271 -31.82 20.15 13.65
N LEU A 272 -30.92 20.75 14.44
CA LEU A 272 -29.70 21.38 13.95
C LEU A 272 -28.45 20.55 14.23
N TRP A 273 -28.40 19.83 15.35
CA TRP A 273 -27.19 19.18 15.85
C TRP A 273 -27.48 17.77 16.35
N GLY A 274 -26.58 16.83 16.05
CA GLY A 274 -26.61 15.47 16.59
C GLY A 274 -27.66 14.54 15.98
N SER A 275 -28.21 14.86 14.81
CA SER A 275 -29.12 13.94 14.11
C SER A 275 -28.37 12.72 13.58
N SER A 276 -29.10 11.62 13.36
CA SER A 276 -28.54 10.35 12.87
C SER A 276 -27.70 10.49 11.61
N HIS A 277 -28.14 11.36 10.67
CA HIS A 277 -27.44 11.61 9.41
C HIS A 277 -26.11 12.33 9.63
N GLN A 278 -26.07 13.28 10.56
CA GLN A 278 -24.85 13.99 10.95
C GLN A 278 -23.85 13.04 11.63
N ILE A 279 -24.34 12.19 12.53
CA ILE A 279 -23.51 11.18 13.21
C ILE A 279 -22.94 10.19 12.19
N PHE A 280 -23.75 9.76 11.22
CA PHE A 280 -23.31 8.91 10.12
C PHE A 280 -22.17 9.57 9.31
N HIS A 281 -22.33 10.83 8.91
CA HIS A 281 -21.28 11.60 8.22
C HIS A 281 -19.98 11.66 9.03
N VAL A 282 -20.07 11.95 10.33
CA VAL A 282 -18.90 12.03 11.22
C VAL A 282 -18.20 10.68 11.35
N LEU A 283 -18.94 9.57 11.45
CA LEU A 283 -18.36 8.23 11.54
C LEU A 283 -17.69 7.80 10.23
N VAL A 284 -18.23 8.21 9.08
CA VAL A 284 -17.60 8.00 7.78
C VAL A 284 -16.30 8.81 7.65
N CYS A 285 -16.31 10.05 8.13
CA CYS A 285 -15.18 10.99 8.06
C CYS A 285 -14.08 10.79 9.09
N ARG A 286 -14.22 9.83 10.03
CA ARG A 286 -13.28 9.70 11.15
C ARG A 286 -11.92 9.17 10.68
N TYR A 287 -11.15 10.05 10.07
CA TYR A 287 -9.76 9.85 9.70
C TYR A 287 -8.90 10.10 10.93
N ARG A 288 -8.45 9.02 11.57
CA ARG A 288 -7.49 9.16 12.66
C ARG A 288 -6.10 9.30 12.06
N ILE A 289 -5.57 10.53 12.02
CA ILE A 289 -4.13 10.73 11.95
C ILE A 289 -3.58 10.21 13.27
N ALA A 290 -3.10 8.97 13.28
CA ALA A 290 -2.31 8.46 14.39
C ALA A 290 -0.95 9.17 14.38
N ASN A 291 -0.90 10.40 14.90
CA ASN A 291 0.35 11.04 15.30
C ASN A 291 0.37 11.14 16.83
N ARG A 292 0.98 10.14 17.46
CA ARG A 292 1.74 10.36 18.68
C ARG A 292 2.99 9.49 18.57
N SER A 293 4.10 10.17 18.31
CA SER A 293 5.47 9.63 18.26
C SER A 293 5.85 8.81 17.03
N GLY A 294 5.94 9.41 15.83
CA GLY A 294 6.86 8.99 14.75
C GLY A 294 6.90 7.51 14.32
N LYS A 295 5.91 6.69 14.68
CA LYS A 295 5.84 5.26 14.37
C LYS A 295 4.38 4.90 14.14
N PRO A 296 3.93 4.74 12.88
CA PRO A 296 2.69 4.05 12.60
C PRO A 296 2.83 2.60 13.11
N LYS A 297 2.29 2.30 14.29
CA LYS A 297 2.00 0.90 14.65
C LYS A 297 0.77 0.48 13.84
N GLY A 298 1.00 -0.18 12.70
CA GLY A 298 -0.08 -0.86 11.98
C GLY A 298 0.06 -1.03 10.47
N SER A 299 0.99 -0.32 9.81
CA SER A 299 1.44 -0.69 8.46
C SER A 299 2.95 -0.67 8.49
N LYS A 300 3.52 -1.84 8.77
CA LYS A 300 4.96 -2.04 8.72
C LYS A 300 5.26 -2.37 7.27
N ASN A 301 5.96 -1.46 6.62
CA ASN A 301 6.60 -1.69 5.35
C ASN A 301 7.53 -2.91 5.35
N ARG A 302 7.70 -3.51 4.17
CA ARG A 302 8.42 -4.76 3.86
C ARG A 302 9.75 -4.96 4.61
N ALA A 303 10.51 -3.89 4.83
CA ALA A 303 11.80 -3.93 5.54
C ALA A 303 11.65 -4.16 7.07
N THR A 304 10.58 -3.63 7.67
CA THR A 304 10.32 -3.73 9.12
C THR A 304 9.73 -5.09 9.49
N LEU A 305 9.00 -5.71 8.57
CA LEU A 305 8.48 -7.08 8.72
C LEU A 305 9.59 -8.13 8.60
N ARG A 306 10.55 -7.89 7.70
CA ARG A 306 11.77 -8.71 7.51
C ARG A 306 12.72 -8.63 8.69
N LYS A 307 12.91 -7.44 9.29
CA LYS A 307 13.80 -7.26 10.45
C LYS A 307 13.35 -7.97 11.73
N LEU A 308 12.07 -8.33 11.83
CA LEU A 308 11.51 -8.92 13.04
C LEU A 308 11.28 -10.44 12.94
N GLY A 309 11.58 -11.08 11.81
CA GLY A 309 11.43 -12.53 11.64
C GLY A 309 9.99 -13.09 11.68
N GLN A 310 8.99 -12.27 12.02
CA GLN A 310 7.62 -12.73 12.29
C GLN A 310 6.72 -12.83 11.02
N LEU A 311 7.23 -13.38 9.91
CA LEU A 311 6.37 -13.87 8.83
C LEU A 311 6.70 -15.34 8.66
N GLN A 312 5.80 -16.17 9.16
CA GLN A 312 5.93 -17.61 9.22
C GLN A 312 4.75 -18.18 8.45
N GLU A 313 5.04 -18.90 7.38
CA GLU A 313 4.02 -19.48 6.52
C GLU A 313 4.35 -20.93 6.24
N THR A 314 3.51 -21.75 6.85
CA THR A 314 3.44 -23.20 6.82
C THR A 314 2.85 -23.72 5.53
N THR A 315 3.56 -24.67 4.94
CA THR A 315 3.18 -25.48 3.77
C THR A 315 2.04 -26.46 4.11
N ALA A 316 1.07 -26.64 3.19
CA ALA A 316 0.28 -27.88 3.12
C ALA A 316 0.26 -28.44 1.69
N MET A 317 0.65 -29.70 1.63
CA MET A 317 1.11 -30.52 0.52
C MET A 317 0.09 -30.77 -0.60
N ARG A 318 0.59 -30.99 -1.83
CA ARG A 318 -0.02 -31.95 -2.75
C ARG A 318 1.03 -32.85 -3.42
N ALA A 319 0.80 -34.15 -3.26
CA ALA A 319 1.62 -35.27 -3.72
C ALA A 319 1.57 -35.46 -5.26
N PRO A 320 2.53 -36.21 -5.84
CA PRO A 320 2.86 -36.15 -7.27
C PRO A 320 1.98 -37.05 -8.16
N GLY A 321 1.83 -36.63 -9.41
CA GLY A 321 1.09 -37.37 -10.43
C GLY A 321 1.83 -38.57 -11.00
N ARG A 322 1.05 -39.51 -11.55
CA ARG A 322 1.48 -40.46 -12.59
C ARG A 322 0.66 -40.18 -13.84
N GLY A 323 1.35 -39.99 -14.97
CA GLY A 323 0.74 -39.94 -16.29
C GLY A 323 0.60 -41.33 -16.90
N THR A 324 -0.31 -41.50 -17.86
CA THR A 324 -0.04 -41.98 -19.24
C THR A 324 -1.35 -42.07 -20.06
N GLU A 325 -1.29 -41.46 -21.25
CA GLU A 325 -1.84 -41.86 -22.56
C GLU A 325 -3.30 -42.34 -22.79
N SER A 326 -3.99 -41.54 -23.63
CA SER A 326 -4.62 -41.89 -24.93
C SER A 326 -5.65 -43.04 -25.04
N LYS A 327 -6.93 -42.70 -25.27
CA LYS A 327 -7.66 -42.89 -26.55
C LYS A 327 -9.17 -42.62 -26.41
N HIS A 328 -9.74 -42.10 -27.50
CA HIS A 328 -11.14 -41.78 -27.71
C HIS A 328 -12.02 -43.03 -27.97
N ARG A 329 -13.20 -43.06 -27.32
CA ARG A 329 -14.58 -43.37 -27.81
C ARG A 329 -15.01 -44.81 -28.18
N SER A 330 -15.96 -45.36 -27.40
CA SER A 330 -17.27 -45.98 -27.80
C SER A 330 -17.99 -46.49 -26.53
N LEU A 331 -19.20 -46.02 -26.18
CA LEU A 331 -20.57 -46.53 -26.46
C LEU A 331 -20.98 -47.84 -25.72
N GLN A 332 -22.09 -47.73 -24.97
CA GLN A 332 -23.02 -48.76 -24.44
C GLN A 332 -22.52 -49.63 -23.25
N ALA A 333 -23.19 -49.61 -22.08
CA ALA A 333 -24.39 -50.41 -21.71
C ALA A 333 -24.18 -51.90 -22.06
N THR A 334 -24.19 -52.87 -21.15
CA THR A 334 -25.30 -53.28 -20.27
C THR A 334 -24.80 -54.40 -19.31
N ASP A 335 -25.57 -54.67 -18.26
CA ASP A 335 -25.77 -55.96 -17.58
C ASP A 335 -24.83 -56.47 -16.45
N LEU A 336 -25.44 -56.49 -15.25
CA LEU A 336 -25.32 -57.41 -14.11
C LEU A 336 -25.31 -58.90 -14.54
N PRO A 337 -24.85 -59.88 -13.72
CA PRO A 337 -25.36 -60.10 -12.36
C PRO A 337 -24.42 -60.68 -11.28
N SER A 338 -24.90 -60.48 -10.06
CA SER A 338 -24.71 -61.23 -8.80
C SER A 338 -24.53 -62.74 -8.94
N THR A 339 -23.77 -63.37 -8.05
CA THR A 339 -24.28 -64.42 -7.13
C THR A 339 -23.32 -64.66 -5.95
N ASP A 340 -23.91 -64.84 -4.77
CA ASP A 340 -23.38 -65.23 -3.46
C ASP A 340 -22.82 -66.67 -3.39
N GLN A 341 -22.06 -66.97 -2.31
CA GLN A 341 -22.19 -68.13 -1.38
C GLN A 341 -20.83 -68.42 -0.68
N GLU A 342 -20.74 -68.21 0.66
CA GLU A 342 -20.93 -69.16 1.80
C GLU A 342 -19.58 -69.73 2.33
N LEU A 343 -19.26 -69.46 3.62
CA LEU A 343 -19.15 -70.41 4.76
C LEU A 343 -18.18 -71.60 4.53
N ASP A 344 -17.26 -72.01 5.43
CA ASP A 344 -17.41 -72.20 6.88
C ASP A 344 -16.03 -72.49 7.58
N LYS A 345 -15.94 -72.09 8.86
CA LYS A 345 -15.35 -72.72 10.07
C LYS A 345 -13.92 -73.33 10.23
N SER A 346 -13.45 -73.09 11.48
CA SER A 346 -12.75 -73.98 12.46
C SER A 346 -11.33 -73.50 12.83
N GLY A 347 -10.85 -73.41 14.08
CA GLY A 347 -11.33 -73.76 15.43
C GLY A 347 -10.12 -73.84 16.40
N ASN A 348 -10.32 -73.49 17.69
CA ASN A 348 -9.53 -73.82 18.92
C ASN A 348 -8.02 -73.43 19.00
N GLU A 349 -7.34 -73.19 20.13
CA GLU A 349 -7.59 -73.38 21.57
C GLU A 349 -6.57 -72.56 22.43
N THR A 350 -6.96 -72.36 23.69
CA THR A 350 -6.31 -71.83 24.92
C THR A 350 -4.85 -72.20 25.28
N ARG A 351 -4.12 -71.30 25.99
CA ARG A 351 -3.67 -71.36 27.43
C ARG A 351 -2.39 -70.52 27.76
N GLU A 352 -2.46 -69.73 28.85
CA GLU A 352 -1.38 -69.20 29.73
C GLU A 352 -0.87 -70.31 30.74
N PRO A 353 0.03 -70.11 31.77
CA PRO A 353 0.59 -68.89 32.44
C PRO A 353 2.07 -68.90 33.01
N SER A 354 2.52 -67.70 33.46
CA SER A 354 3.41 -67.28 34.59
C SER A 354 4.82 -67.87 34.90
N GLN A 355 5.80 -66.99 35.23
CA GLN A 355 6.66 -67.02 36.45
C GLN A 355 7.65 -65.81 36.60
N HIS A 356 8.20 -65.64 37.82
CA HIS A 356 8.72 -64.45 38.55
C HIS A 356 10.26 -64.48 38.83
N LEU A 357 10.80 -63.38 39.43
CA LEU A 357 11.97 -63.19 40.37
C LEU A 357 13.23 -62.40 39.85
N THR A 358 13.49 -61.16 40.35
CA THR A 358 14.38 -60.64 41.46
C THR A 358 15.86 -60.44 41.05
N ASP A 359 16.63 -59.38 41.39
CA ASP A 359 17.03 -58.82 42.70
C ASP A 359 17.64 -57.37 42.62
N SER A 360 17.73 -56.68 43.77
CA SER A 360 18.62 -55.53 44.14
C SER A 360 19.45 -55.96 45.40
N PRO A 361 20.28 -55.19 46.16
CA PRO A 361 20.59 -53.73 46.19
C PRO A 361 22.07 -53.33 46.55
N LEU A 362 22.40 -52.01 46.63
CA LEU A 362 23.22 -51.35 47.71
C LEU A 362 23.66 -49.88 47.42
N SER A 363 23.13 -48.93 48.24
CA SER A 363 23.86 -47.89 49.02
C SER A 363 24.63 -46.74 48.29
N GLN A 364 24.64 -45.43 48.67
CA GLN A 364 24.38 -44.69 49.93
C GLN A 364 24.37 -43.14 49.66
N THR A 365 23.46 -42.40 50.35
CA THR A 365 23.57 -41.03 50.99
C THR A 365 24.13 -39.79 50.24
N SER A 366 23.38 -38.67 50.06
CA SER A 366 23.09 -37.51 50.97
C SER A 366 24.29 -36.55 51.14
N THR A 367 24.29 -35.20 51.01
CA THR A 367 23.50 -34.07 51.61
C THR A 367 24.05 -32.72 51.00
N ALA A 368 23.23 -31.74 50.61
CA ALA A 368 22.87 -30.47 51.29
C ALA A 368 23.78 -29.20 51.14
N ASN A 369 23.15 -28.11 50.66
CA ASN A 369 23.23 -26.66 51.02
C ASN A 369 24.51 -25.79 50.90
N THR A 370 24.41 -24.65 50.16
CA THR A 370 24.54 -23.24 50.64
C THR A 370 25.29 -22.26 49.69
N CYS A 371 24.58 -21.20 49.29
CA CYS A 371 24.87 -19.76 49.09
C CYS A 371 26.25 -19.15 48.72
N MET A 372 26.13 -17.98 48.05
CA MET A 372 27.10 -17.04 47.45
C MET A 372 28.29 -16.55 48.30
N LEU A 373 29.43 -16.23 47.63
CA LEU A 373 30.07 -14.88 47.59
C LEU A 373 31.43 -14.86 46.84
N LEU A 374 31.60 -13.77 46.07
CA LEU A 374 32.80 -13.01 45.64
C LEU A 374 34.24 -13.56 45.87
N GLY A 375 35.10 -13.38 44.85
CA GLY A 375 36.55 -13.11 45.01
C GLY A 375 37.48 -13.83 44.02
N GLU A 376 38.06 -13.08 43.08
CA GLU A 376 39.23 -13.45 42.24
C GLU A 376 40.55 -13.63 43.07
N PRO A 377 41.75 -13.77 42.46
CA PRO A 377 42.37 -14.81 41.61
C PRO A 377 43.68 -15.34 42.33
N PRO A 378 44.74 -15.97 41.73
CA PRO A 378 45.70 -15.32 40.78
C PRO A 378 46.49 -16.24 39.78
N ALA A 379 47.28 -15.58 38.91
CA ALA A 379 48.64 -15.92 38.42
C ALA A 379 48.86 -17.15 37.50
N ASP A 380 49.78 -17.19 36.51
CA ASP A 380 50.77 -16.25 35.95
C ASP A 380 51.34 -16.90 34.67
N TYR A 381 51.74 -16.11 33.67
CA TYR A 381 53.07 -16.25 33.04
C TYR A 381 53.43 -14.95 32.30
N ILE A 382 54.60 -14.43 32.70
CA ILE A 382 55.18 -13.10 32.44
C ILE A 382 56.23 -13.18 31.33
N ALA A 383 56.37 -12.10 30.52
CA ALA A 383 57.60 -11.30 30.32
C ALA A 383 57.53 -10.50 29.01
N SER A 384 58.05 -9.27 28.83
CA SER A 384 58.45 -8.09 29.63
C SER A 384 59.34 -7.23 28.70
N TYR A 385 59.48 -5.93 29.04
CA TYR A 385 60.48 -4.91 28.65
C TYR A 385 59.97 -3.82 27.68
N ARG A 386 60.07 -2.50 27.96
CA ARG A 386 60.48 -1.73 29.15
C ARG A 386 60.14 -0.24 28.90
N ASP A 387 59.63 0.41 29.95
CA ASP A 387 59.43 1.86 30.19
C ASP A 387 60.79 2.62 30.43
N PRO A 388 60.89 3.98 30.65
CA PRO A 388 60.00 4.78 31.53
C PRO A 388 59.77 6.31 31.29
N LEU A 389 58.74 6.76 32.01
CA LEU A 389 58.30 8.12 32.43
C LEU A 389 59.41 8.96 33.14
N PRO A 390 59.25 10.29 33.40
CA PRO A 390 58.35 10.74 34.47
C PRO A 390 57.64 12.12 34.31
N ASP A 391 56.59 12.22 35.14
CA ASP A 391 55.73 13.34 35.53
C ASP A 391 56.42 14.63 36.10
N LEU A 392 55.75 15.80 35.98
CA LEU A 392 54.93 16.47 37.03
C LEU A 392 54.92 18.04 36.91
N THR A 393 53.71 18.62 37.04
CA THR A 393 53.30 19.97 37.52
C THR A 393 53.31 21.27 36.66
N HIS A 394 52.07 21.73 36.40
CA HIS A 394 51.47 23.09 36.49
C HIS A 394 52.01 24.30 35.68
N ALA A 395 51.25 24.77 34.66
CA ALA A 395 50.18 25.80 34.76
C ALA A 395 49.90 26.55 33.42
N ALA A 396 48.61 26.88 33.23
CA ALA A 396 48.01 27.91 32.34
C ALA A 396 47.80 27.63 30.83
N SER A 397 46.52 27.56 30.43
CA SER A 397 45.86 28.52 29.50
C SER A 397 44.88 27.90 28.48
N MET A 398 43.58 28.21 28.70
CA MET A 398 42.52 28.53 27.71
C MET A 398 41.86 27.43 26.83
N SER A 399 40.76 26.86 27.37
CA SER A 399 39.35 26.98 26.89
C SER A 399 38.88 26.30 25.55
N PRO A 400 37.55 26.05 25.34
CA PRO A 400 36.87 24.81 25.74
C PRO A 400 35.88 24.20 24.70
N THR A 401 35.30 23.07 25.12
CA THR A 401 34.13 22.29 24.66
C THR A 401 32.99 23.06 23.96
N PHE A 402 32.35 22.46 22.95
CA PHE A 402 31.06 22.94 22.45
C PHE A 402 30.08 21.81 22.05
N LEU A 403 28.94 21.80 22.73
CA LEU A 403 27.68 21.15 22.35
C LEU A 403 26.68 22.24 21.92
N GLN A 404 25.76 21.86 21.03
CA GLN A 404 24.37 22.34 20.92
C GLN A 404 23.97 23.37 19.83
N LYS A 405 23.02 22.87 19.00
CA LYS A 405 21.92 23.43 18.19
C LYS A 405 21.68 24.95 18.01
N GLU A 406 21.32 25.22 16.75
CA GLU A 406 20.30 26.15 16.20
C GLU A 406 20.55 27.67 16.29
N PHE A 407 20.63 28.36 15.14
CA PHE A 407 19.80 29.53 14.80
C PHE A 407 19.90 29.90 13.31
N ILE A 408 18.85 30.55 12.83
CA ILE A 408 18.41 30.75 11.44
C ILE A 408 18.79 32.16 10.90
N THR A 409 18.87 32.29 9.57
CA THR A 409 18.56 33.47 8.69
C THR A 409 19.59 34.52 8.21
N LYS A 410 19.49 34.77 6.89
CA LYS A 410 19.81 35.96 6.04
C LYS A 410 21.31 36.19 5.77
N GLY A 411 21.77 36.53 4.56
CA GLY A 411 21.15 36.94 3.30
C GLY A 411 22.25 37.20 2.25
N LEU A 412 21.79 37.46 1.02
CA LEU A 412 22.48 37.58 -0.26
C LEU A 412 23.69 38.54 -0.39
N THR A 413 24.43 38.32 -1.50
CA THR A 413 25.38 39.21 -2.23
C THR A 413 26.79 39.30 -1.62
N SER A 414 27.93 39.25 -2.33
CA SER A 414 28.30 39.54 -3.73
C SER A 414 29.73 39.00 -4.05
N PHE A 415 29.96 38.55 -5.28
CA PHE A 415 31.28 38.36 -5.93
C PHE A 415 31.91 39.72 -6.33
N PRO A 416 33.12 39.84 -6.97
CA PRO A 416 34.31 38.96 -7.12
C PRO A 416 35.67 39.72 -6.91
N LEU A 417 36.81 39.01 -6.96
CA LEU A 417 38.01 39.32 -7.78
C LEU A 417 39.27 38.59 -7.24
N ALA A 418 39.70 37.55 -7.96
CA ALA A 418 41.12 37.21 -8.06
C ALA A 418 41.34 36.48 -9.39
N VAL A 419 42.20 37.09 -10.20
CA VAL A 419 42.59 36.71 -11.56
C VAL A 419 43.43 35.43 -11.52
N HIS A 420 43.10 34.42 -12.32
CA HIS A 420 43.94 33.24 -12.52
C HIS A 420 44.44 33.18 -13.97
N ILE A 421 45.76 33.08 -14.12
CA ILE A 421 46.49 32.83 -15.37
C ILE A 421 46.14 31.41 -15.87
N PRO A 422 45.91 31.19 -17.18
CA PRO A 422 45.53 29.88 -17.70
C PRO A 422 46.78 29.03 -17.94
N ASN A 423 46.84 27.85 -17.33
CA ASN A 423 47.65 26.76 -17.85
C ASN A 423 46.77 25.51 -17.99
N ILE A 424 46.74 25.01 -19.22
CA ILE A 424 45.87 23.97 -19.74
C ILE A 424 46.46 22.62 -19.33
N LEU A 425 45.91 21.99 -18.29
CA LEU A 425 45.93 20.54 -18.14
C LEU A 425 44.50 20.09 -17.79
N GLN A 426 43.82 19.45 -18.75
CA GLN A 426 42.57 18.73 -18.46
C GLN A 426 42.88 17.63 -17.42
N PRO A 427 42.01 17.41 -16.41
CA PRO A 427 42.18 16.27 -15.52
C PRO A 427 42.07 14.97 -16.32
N VAL A 428 43.09 14.12 -16.22
CA VAL A 428 43.13 12.79 -16.84
C VAL A 428 42.02 11.94 -16.23
N CYS A 429 41.26 11.23 -17.07
CA CYS A 429 40.13 10.40 -16.67
C CYS A 429 40.63 8.97 -16.37
N ASP A 430 40.69 8.57 -15.09
CA ASP A 430 41.24 7.25 -14.68
C ASP A 430 40.23 6.09 -14.81
N CYS A 431 39.08 6.29 -15.46
CA CYS A 431 38.03 5.25 -15.52
C CYS A 431 38.53 4.00 -16.25
N CYS A 432 39.32 4.16 -17.32
CA CYS A 432 39.83 3.07 -18.13
C CYS A 432 40.76 2.13 -17.32
N GLU A 433 41.76 2.68 -16.65
CA GLU A 433 42.68 1.93 -15.78
C GLU A 433 41.92 1.25 -14.63
N THR A 434 40.91 1.94 -14.08
CA THR A 434 40.08 1.40 -13.00
C THR A 434 39.22 0.22 -13.48
N ILE A 435 38.68 0.26 -14.71
CA ILE A 435 37.95 -0.88 -15.30
C ILE A 435 38.88 -2.09 -15.42
N GLU A 436 40.08 -1.90 -15.97
CA GLU A 436 41.06 -2.97 -16.17
C GLU A 436 41.45 -3.66 -14.86
N PHE A 437 41.75 -2.86 -13.82
CA PHE A 437 42.04 -3.39 -12.49
C PHE A 437 40.90 -4.27 -11.95
N HIS A 438 39.65 -3.83 -12.08
CA HIS A 438 38.50 -4.59 -11.58
C HIS A 438 38.14 -5.80 -12.43
N ALA A 439 38.34 -5.73 -13.76
CA ALA A 439 38.17 -6.86 -14.67
C ALA A 439 39.16 -7.98 -14.35
N ASN A 440 40.45 -7.64 -14.20
CA ASN A 440 41.50 -8.60 -13.84
C ASN A 440 41.23 -9.26 -12.47
N ARG A 441 40.76 -8.46 -11.49
CA ARG A 441 40.36 -9.01 -10.18
C ARG A 441 39.20 -9.99 -10.28
N LEU A 442 38.17 -9.69 -11.06
CA LEU A 442 37.08 -10.63 -11.29
C LEU A 442 37.53 -11.90 -12.01
N GLN A 443 38.47 -11.78 -12.95
CA GLN A 443 39.02 -12.92 -13.67
C GLN A 443 39.76 -13.87 -12.72
N HIS A 444 40.62 -13.35 -11.84
CA HIS A 444 41.28 -14.14 -10.81
C HIS A 444 40.29 -14.83 -9.86
N MET A 445 39.18 -14.17 -9.55
CA MET A 445 38.12 -14.76 -8.71
C MET A 445 37.34 -15.85 -9.43
N ALA A 446 37.05 -15.69 -10.71
CA ALA A 446 36.32 -16.66 -11.50
C ALA A 446 37.12 -17.97 -11.68
N THR A 447 38.45 -17.90 -11.66
CA THR A 447 39.32 -19.08 -11.73
C THR A 447 39.43 -19.89 -10.42
N ASP A 448 39.21 -19.28 -9.25
CA ASP A 448 39.24 -19.95 -7.93
C ASP A 448 38.02 -19.57 -7.07
N ALA A 449 36.83 -19.88 -7.59
CA ALA A 449 35.57 -19.53 -6.92
C ALA A 449 35.27 -20.39 -5.67
N ILE A 450 35.99 -21.51 -5.46
CA ILE A 450 35.72 -22.50 -4.43
C ILE A 450 36.19 -22.02 -3.04
N HIS A 451 37.36 -21.38 -2.95
CA HIS A 451 37.95 -20.95 -1.68
C HIS A 451 37.56 -19.53 -1.29
N MET A 452 36.77 -18.85 -2.13
CA MET A 452 36.47 -17.44 -1.95
C MET A 452 35.30 -17.22 -1.01
N ARG A 453 35.52 -16.34 -0.03
CA ARG A 453 34.46 -15.83 0.83
C ARG A 453 33.38 -15.09 0.04
N PHE A 454 32.13 -15.49 0.21
CA PHE A 454 30.98 -14.95 -0.52
C PHE A 454 30.83 -13.42 -0.39
N ASP A 455 31.04 -12.87 0.80
CA ASP A 455 30.96 -11.43 1.06
C ASP A 455 32.02 -10.62 0.30
N GLN A 456 33.26 -11.12 0.27
CA GLN A 456 34.37 -10.54 -0.49
C GLN A 456 34.12 -10.66 -2.00
N GLY A 457 33.56 -11.79 -2.44
CA GLY A 457 33.03 -12.02 -3.77
C GLY A 457 32.09 -10.91 -4.23
N LEU A 458 31.04 -10.70 -3.43
CA LEU A 458 29.98 -9.74 -3.73
C LEU A 458 30.47 -8.28 -3.73
N GLN A 459 31.41 -7.92 -2.85
CA GLN A 459 31.99 -6.57 -2.82
C GLN A 459 32.84 -6.29 -4.05
N THR A 460 33.56 -7.29 -4.55
CA THR A 460 34.39 -7.10 -5.74
C THR A 460 33.51 -6.97 -6.99
N VAL A 461 32.45 -7.78 -7.11
CA VAL A 461 31.43 -7.61 -8.17
C VAL A 461 30.75 -6.23 -8.09
N LYS A 462 30.40 -5.77 -6.88
CA LYS A 462 29.84 -4.42 -6.68
C LYS A 462 30.77 -3.33 -7.22
N ALA A 463 32.05 -3.39 -6.87
CA ALA A 463 33.03 -2.40 -7.26
C ALA A 463 33.20 -2.38 -8.78
N ALA A 464 33.36 -3.56 -9.40
CA ALA A 464 33.49 -3.69 -10.85
C ALA A 464 32.28 -3.13 -11.62
N LEU A 465 31.05 -3.49 -11.21
CA LEU A 465 29.82 -2.97 -11.83
C LEU A 465 29.67 -1.46 -11.65
N SER A 466 30.06 -0.93 -10.48
CA SER A 466 30.04 0.52 -10.22
C SER A 466 31.01 1.29 -11.12
N VAL A 467 32.18 0.70 -11.40
CA VAL A 467 33.21 1.28 -12.26
C VAL A 467 32.75 1.26 -13.72
N CYS A 468 32.19 0.15 -14.21
CA CYS A 468 31.58 0.09 -15.55
C CYS A 468 30.48 1.14 -15.71
N ARG A 469 29.60 1.29 -14.72
CA ARG A 469 28.57 2.33 -14.74
C ARG A 469 29.17 3.74 -14.79
N GLY A 470 30.19 4.01 -13.97
CA GLY A 470 30.91 5.28 -13.95
C GLY A 470 31.52 5.62 -15.31
N PHE A 471 32.12 4.63 -15.97
CA PHE A 471 32.68 4.79 -17.32
C PHE A 471 31.62 5.19 -18.36
N PHE A 472 30.46 4.51 -18.40
CA PHE A 472 29.38 4.86 -19.34
C PHE A 472 28.77 6.24 -19.08
N GLN A 473 28.75 6.69 -17.81
CA GLN A 473 28.24 8.02 -17.43
C GLN A 473 29.28 9.13 -17.62
N CYS A 474 30.56 8.78 -17.74
CA CYS A 474 31.64 9.74 -17.86
C CYS A 474 31.63 10.40 -19.25
N ARG A 475 31.66 11.74 -19.26
CA ARG A 475 31.72 12.53 -20.50
C ARG A 475 33.16 12.75 -21.00
N SER A 476 34.14 12.63 -20.11
CA SER A 476 35.56 12.87 -20.42
C SER A 476 36.26 11.65 -21.00
N CYS A 477 35.74 10.45 -20.75
CA CYS A 477 36.33 9.21 -21.24
C CYS A 477 35.78 8.84 -22.65
N HIS A 478 36.70 8.44 -23.54
CA HIS A 478 36.38 7.94 -24.88
C HIS A 478 35.89 6.49 -24.79
N LYS A 479 34.81 6.13 -25.49
CA LYS A 479 34.24 4.78 -25.49
C LYS A 479 34.75 4.00 -26.70
N ASP A 480 36.05 3.75 -26.77
CA ASP A 480 36.64 2.91 -27.80
C ASP A 480 36.23 1.42 -27.64
N ASN A 481 36.36 0.67 -28.74
CA ASN A 481 35.93 -0.74 -28.80
C ASN A 481 36.61 -1.61 -27.72
N THR A 482 37.88 -1.33 -27.40
CA THR A 482 38.66 -2.09 -26.41
C THR A 482 38.07 -1.99 -25.00
N HIS A 483 37.79 -0.77 -24.52
CA HIS A 483 37.26 -0.58 -23.15
C HIS A 483 35.77 -0.96 -23.05
N VAL A 484 35.01 -0.84 -24.14
CA VAL A 484 33.64 -1.39 -24.22
C VAL A 484 33.67 -2.91 -24.13
N LEU A 485 34.56 -3.58 -24.86
CA LEU A 485 34.74 -5.04 -24.78
C LEU A 485 35.19 -5.48 -23.38
N LEU A 486 36.05 -4.69 -22.74
CA LEU A 486 36.46 -4.94 -21.36
C LEU A 486 35.28 -4.86 -20.38
N CYS A 487 34.34 -3.93 -20.58
CA CYS A 487 33.10 -3.87 -19.81
C CYS A 487 32.18 -5.08 -20.10
N VAL A 488 32.09 -5.53 -21.35
CA VAL A 488 31.36 -6.76 -21.74
C VAL A 488 31.95 -7.97 -21.00
N THR A 489 33.27 -8.11 -20.99
CA THR A 489 33.98 -9.18 -20.27
C THR A 489 33.75 -9.08 -18.77
N THR A 490 33.79 -7.88 -18.19
CA THR A 490 33.53 -7.64 -16.76
C THR A 490 32.13 -8.10 -16.36
N VAL A 491 31.11 -7.77 -17.17
CA VAL A 491 29.74 -8.23 -16.95
C VAL A 491 29.63 -9.75 -17.09
N GLY A 492 30.27 -10.34 -18.11
CA GLY A 492 30.30 -11.79 -18.31
C GLY A 492 30.88 -12.54 -17.11
N LEU A 493 32.02 -12.09 -16.59
CA LEU A 493 32.65 -12.64 -15.40
C LEU A 493 31.75 -12.51 -14.15
N ALA A 494 31.07 -11.38 -13.99
CA ALA A 494 30.10 -11.20 -12.91
C ALA A 494 28.92 -12.18 -13.02
N LEU A 495 28.39 -12.41 -14.22
CA LEU A 495 27.32 -13.38 -14.46
C LEU A 495 27.76 -14.81 -14.21
N GLN A 496 28.99 -15.18 -14.57
CA GLN A 496 29.56 -16.49 -14.26
C GLN A 496 29.66 -16.72 -12.75
N LEU A 497 30.07 -15.71 -11.98
CA LEU A 497 30.09 -15.78 -10.51
C LEU A 497 28.67 -15.89 -9.92
N PHE A 498 27.69 -15.17 -10.48
CA PHE A 498 26.29 -15.32 -10.06
C PHE A 498 25.75 -16.72 -10.35
N ASP A 499 26.04 -17.28 -11.53
CA ASP A 499 25.65 -18.64 -11.88
C ASP A 499 26.23 -19.66 -10.90
N TYR A 500 27.53 -19.54 -10.59
CA TYR A 500 28.17 -20.37 -9.58
C TYR A 500 27.50 -20.25 -8.21
N TRP A 501 27.23 -19.03 -7.72
CA TRP A 501 26.60 -18.85 -6.41
C TRP A 501 25.13 -19.30 -6.36
N ILE A 502 24.38 -19.12 -7.45
CA ILE A 502 22.99 -19.56 -7.56
C ILE A 502 22.93 -21.08 -7.64
N SER A 503 23.79 -21.70 -8.45
CA SER A 503 23.90 -23.16 -8.60
C SER A 503 24.39 -23.84 -7.31
N TYR A 504 25.40 -23.27 -6.65
CA TYR A 504 25.91 -23.77 -5.36
C TYR A 504 24.87 -23.68 -4.23
N GLN A 505 24.02 -22.64 -4.26
CA GLN A 505 22.92 -22.48 -3.31
C GLN A 505 21.82 -23.57 -3.46
N CYS A 506 21.68 -24.15 -4.66
CA CYS A 506 20.77 -25.28 -4.90
C CYS A 506 21.38 -26.65 -4.52
N ALA A 507 22.71 -26.76 -4.44
CA ALA A 507 23.41 -28.04 -4.29
C ALA A 507 23.72 -28.47 -2.84
N THR A 508 23.68 -27.57 -1.85
CA THR A 508 24.13 -27.88 -0.48
C THR A 508 22.99 -27.91 0.56
N SER A 509 22.66 -29.12 0.99
CA SER A 509 22.13 -29.40 2.33
C SER A 509 23.32 -29.57 3.28
N THR A 510 23.26 -28.95 4.46
CA THR A 510 24.08 -29.29 5.65
C THR A 510 25.58 -28.99 5.65
N ASP A 511 26.01 -27.75 5.40
CA ASP A 511 27.24 -27.25 6.05
C ASP A 511 27.11 -25.77 6.42
N GLY A 512 27.42 -25.48 7.69
CA GLY A 512 27.29 -24.16 8.30
C GLY A 512 28.35 -23.20 7.77
N VAL A 513 28.06 -22.54 6.66
CA VAL A 513 28.96 -21.50 6.12
C VAL A 513 28.57 -20.15 6.71
N GLY A 514 29.44 -19.55 7.52
CA GLY A 514 29.29 -18.22 8.12
C GLY A 514 29.32 -17.06 7.11
N TYR A 515 28.82 -15.89 7.51
CA TYR A 515 28.91 -14.64 6.76
C TYR A 515 29.69 -13.64 7.61
N GLY A 516 30.90 -13.29 7.20
CA GLY A 516 31.79 -12.61 8.13
C GLY A 516 32.24 -13.54 9.25
N GLU A 517 32.28 -13.01 10.46
CA GLU A 517 32.51 -13.75 11.71
C GLU A 517 31.19 -14.14 12.40
N TYR A 518 30.04 -13.84 11.79
CA TYR A 518 28.73 -14.11 12.38
C TYR A 518 28.23 -15.51 11.99
N GLU A 519 27.94 -16.32 13.02
CA GLU A 519 27.18 -17.55 12.86
C GLU A 519 25.70 -17.21 12.61
N LEU A 520 25.20 -17.62 11.45
CA LEU A 520 23.80 -17.46 11.05
C LEU A 520 23.22 -18.83 10.79
N ALA A 521 21.95 -19.05 11.13
CA ALA A 521 21.29 -20.31 10.80
C ALA A 521 21.33 -20.53 9.27
N PRO A 522 21.44 -21.79 8.78
CA PRO A 522 21.55 -22.07 7.34
C PRO A 522 20.42 -21.46 6.49
N GLU A 523 19.22 -21.31 7.06
CA GLU A 523 18.08 -20.65 6.42
C GLU A 523 18.21 -19.13 6.35
N GLU A 524 18.70 -18.50 7.41
CA GLU A 524 18.98 -17.06 7.46
C GLU A 524 20.09 -16.71 6.48
N MET A 525 21.14 -17.54 6.43
CA MET A 525 22.22 -17.42 5.45
C MET A 525 21.70 -17.49 4.01
N ARG A 526 20.88 -18.50 3.69
CA ARG A 526 20.27 -18.62 2.35
C ARG A 526 19.43 -17.40 1.98
N ARG A 527 18.67 -16.84 2.94
CA ARG A 527 17.86 -15.62 2.75
C ARG A 527 18.72 -14.38 2.52
N VAL A 528 19.77 -14.18 3.32
CA VAL A 528 20.71 -13.05 3.18
C VAL A 528 21.44 -13.11 1.85
N ARG A 529 21.98 -14.28 1.46
CA ARG A 529 22.66 -14.49 0.17
C ARG A 529 21.75 -14.16 -1.01
N ARG A 530 20.49 -14.60 -1.00
CA ARG A 530 19.52 -14.29 -2.07
C ARG A 530 19.27 -12.79 -2.23
N VAL A 531 19.07 -12.07 -1.13
CA VAL A 531 18.86 -10.61 -1.16
C VAL A 531 20.09 -9.89 -1.72
N LEU A 532 21.27 -10.30 -1.28
CA LEU A 532 22.54 -9.73 -1.69
C LEU A 532 22.84 -9.96 -3.18
N ILE A 533 22.66 -11.20 -3.65
CA ILE A 533 22.79 -11.56 -5.08
C ILE A 533 21.79 -10.76 -5.91
N ARG A 534 20.50 -10.74 -5.52
CA ARG A 534 19.47 -9.97 -6.22
C ARG A 534 19.82 -8.48 -6.32
N SER A 535 20.32 -7.88 -5.23
CA SER A 535 20.73 -6.47 -5.23
C SER A 535 21.85 -6.21 -6.24
N ARG A 536 22.79 -7.14 -6.42
CA ARG A 536 23.87 -6.99 -7.41
C ARG A 536 23.44 -7.34 -8.84
N LEU A 537 22.54 -8.32 -9.03
CA LEU A 537 21.92 -8.59 -10.32
C LEU A 537 21.17 -7.36 -10.85
N GLN A 538 20.49 -6.61 -9.97
CA GLN A 538 19.85 -5.35 -10.37
C GLN A 538 20.87 -4.29 -10.83
N GLN A 539 22.03 -4.18 -10.16
CA GLN A 539 23.12 -3.31 -10.61
C GLN A 539 23.70 -3.78 -11.95
N CYS A 540 23.81 -5.10 -12.14
CA CYS A 540 24.24 -5.70 -13.40
C CYS A 540 23.28 -5.34 -14.55
N LYS A 541 21.96 -5.42 -14.31
CA LYS A 541 20.92 -5.01 -15.27
C LYS A 541 21.09 -3.56 -15.73
N GLU A 542 21.39 -2.65 -14.82
CA GLU A 542 21.62 -1.24 -15.14
C GLU A 542 22.84 -1.06 -16.05
N VAL A 543 23.94 -1.75 -15.76
CA VAL A 543 25.17 -1.72 -16.59
C VAL A 543 24.92 -2.33 -17.98
N VAL A 544 24.22 -3.46 -18.06
CA VAL A 544 23.83 -4.10 -19.33
C VAL A 544 22.97 -3.16 -20.18
N THR A 545 22.07 -2.40 -19.55
CA THR A 545 21.24 -1.40 -20.24
C THR A 545 22.09 -0.26 -20.81
N SER A 546 23.02 0.31 -20.02
CA SER A 546 23.94 1.35 -20.49
C SER A 546 24.88 0.86 -21.60
N LEU A 547 25.31 -0.40 -21.51
CA LEU A 547 26.12 -1.04 -22.55
C LEU A 547 25.33 -1.19 -23.86
N LYS A 548 24.07 -1.65 -23.79
CA LYS A 548 23.17 -1.77 -24.95
C LYS A 548 22.97 -0.43 -25.66
N GLU A 549 22.70 0.64 -24.90
CA GLU A 549 22.56 2.01 -25.43
C GLU A 549 23.83 2.47 -26.14
N THR A 550 25.00 2.18 -25.55
CA THR A 550 26.30 2.55 -26.12
C THR A 550 26.57 1.78 -27.42
N ILE A 551 26.31 0.48 -27.50
CA ILE A 551 26.54 -0.31 -28.72
C ILE A 551 25.60 0.11 -29.86
N VAL A 552 24.33 0.42 -29.57
CA VAL A 552 23.40 0.93 -30.59
C VAL A 552 23.93 2.21 -31.25
N MET A 553 24.60 3.07 -30.47
CA MET A 553 25.25 4.27 -31.02
C MET A 553 26.43 3.95 -31.96
N PHE A 554 27.19 2.88 -31.71
CA PHE A 554 28.30 2.43 -32.57
C PHE A 554 27.86 1.65 -33.79
N SER A 555 26.71 0.96 -33.73
CA SER A 555 26.19 0.05 -34.77
C SER A 555 25.80 0.75 -36.07
N HIS A 556 25.72 2.08 -36.08
CA HIS A 556 25.53 2.85 -37.32
C HIS A 556 26.80 2.95 -38.18
N ALA A 557 27.96 2.43 -37.71
CA ALA A 557 29.25 2.59 -38.37
C ALA A 557 29.92 1.30 -38.89
N ASP A 558 29.61 0.09 -38.38
CA ASP A 558 30.31 -1.15 -38.81
C ASP A 558 29.53 -2.47 -38.62
N LEU A 559 29.85 -3.47 -39.46
CA LEU A 559 29.29 -4.84 -39.47
C LEU A 559 29.61 -5.67 -38.20
N GLU A 560 30.58 -5.26 -37.38
CA GLU A 560 30.97 -5.93 -36.12
C GLU A 560 29.93 -5.78 -34.99
N GLY A 561 28.93 -4.90 -35.11
CA GLY A 561 27.91 -4.69 -34.07
C GLY A 561 26.97 -5.88 -33.84
N SER A 562 26.82 -6.77 -34.84
CA SER A 562 25.81 -7.85 -34.84
C SER A 562 26.06 -8.91 -33.75
N TRP A 563 27.31 -9.36 -33.57
CA TRP A 563 27.63 -10.40 -32.58
C TRP A 563 27.63 -9.86 -31.15
N LEU A 564 28.11 -8.63 -30.93
CA LEU A 564 28.06 -7.96 -29.63
C LEU A 564 26.62 -7.73 -29.15
N GLN A 565 25.73 -7.35 -30.07
CA GLN A 565 24.32 -7.16 -29.78
C GLN A 565 23.65 -8.48 -29.34
N GLN A 566 24.01 -9.60 -29.96
CA GLN A 566 23.54 -10.93 -29.54
C GLN A 566 24.03 -11.31 -28.13
N ILE A 567 25.32 -11.05 -27.81
CA ILE A 567 25.86 -11.32 -26.47
C ILE A 567 25.13 -10.51 -25.40
N ILE A 568 24.91 -9.22 -25.65
CA ILE A 568 24.21 -8.34 -24.69
C ILE A 568 22.76 -8.77 -24.49
N GLN A 569 22.08 -9.17 -25.55
CA GLN A 569 20.72 -9.73 -25.44
C GLN A 569 20.73 -11.02 -24.60
N GLY A 570 21.74 -11.87 -24.78
CA GLY A 570 21.96 -13.05 -23.94
C GLY A 570 22.17 -12.70 -22.47
N TYR A 571 22.98 -11.68 -22.17
CA TYR A 571 23.20 -11.20 -20.81
C TYR A 571 21.93 -10.60 -20.19
N GLU A 572 21.18 -9.80 -20.95
CA GLU A 572 19.89 -9.25 -20.52
C GLU A 572 18.90 -10.37 -20.15
N GLY A 573 18.76 -11.38 -21.02
CA GLY A 573 17.92 -12.55 -20.75
C GLY A 573 18.40 -13.35 -19.53
N THR A 574 19.71 -13.53 -19.37
CA THR A 574 20.30 -14.24 -18.21
C THR A 574 20.04 -13.49 -16.91
N VAL A 575 20.21 -12.17 -16.90
CA VAL A 575 19.94 -11.32 -15.72
C VAL A 575 18.46 -11.37 -15.35
N GLU A 576 17.55 -11.28 -16.32
CA GLU A 576 16.11 -11.38 -16.06
C GLU A 576 15.72 -12.76 -15.52
N ALA A 577 16.25 -13.84 -16.11
CA ALA A 577 16.01 -15.21 -15.63
C ALA A 577 16.48 -15.39 -14.17
N TYR A 578 17.68 -14.90 -13.83
CA TYR A 578 18.15 -14.93 -12.44
C TYR A 578 17.33 -14.03 -11.51
N LEU A 579 16.87 -12.86 -11.97
CA LEU A 579 16.00 -11.98 -11.19
C LEU A 579 14.60 -12.57 -10.96
N GLU A 580 14.07 -13.35 -11.91
CA GLU A 580 12.81 -14.10 -11.75
C GLU A 580 12.97 -15.27 -10.78
N GLN A 581 14.04 -16.07 -10.95
CA GLN A 581 14.39 -17.17 -10.05
C GLN A 581 14.58 -16.67 -8.60
N MET A 582 15.16 -15.49 -8.43
CA MET A 582 15.38 -14.84 -7.14
C MET A 582 14.21 -13.93 -6.71
N GLY A 583 13.15 -13.83 -7.51
CA GLY A 583 11.95 -13.04 -7.27
C GLY A 583 10.85 -13.80 -6.53
N CYS A 584 10.84 -15.13 -6.66
CA CYS A 584 9.92 -16.01 -5.95
C CYS A 584 10.50 -16.39 -4.59
N THR A 585 10.10 -15.69 -3.53
CA THR A 585 10.39 -16.09 -2.14
C THR A 585 9.14 -16.72 -1.52
N CYS A 586 8.85 -17.98 -1.82
CA CYS A 586 7.84 -18.77 -1.12
C CYS A 586 8.36 -20.21 -0.92
N THR A 587 9.06 -20.43 0.19
CA THR A 587 9.03 -21.68 0.96
C THR A 587 9.17 -21.32 2.42
#